data_AF-A0A0F9MRF5-F1
#
_entry.id   AF-A0A0F9MRF5-F1
#
_cell.length_a   1.000
_cell.length_b   1.000
_cell.length_c   1.000
_cell.angle_alpha   90.00
_cell.angle_beta   90.00
_cell.angle_gamma   90.00
#
_symmetry.space_group_name_H-M   'P 1'
#
loop_
_entity.id
_entity.type
_entity.pdbx_description
1 polymer ?
#
loop_
_entity_poly.entity_id
_entity_poly.type
_entity_poly.pdbx_seq_one_letter_code
_entity_poly.pdbx_strand_id
1 'polypeptide(L)' 'MQLNLDKEDLRNMIKGCRPNYSVMENPIVKKCGHYVGGFKDEWSWNYNFGNDFSEEELYNLYMICKNSWNIIIVAE' A
#
# COMPACT_ATOMS: atom_id res chain seq x y z
N MET A 1 8.66 12.66 -18.66
CA MET A 1 7.62 13.33 -17.86
C MET A 1 8.07 13.28 -16.41
N GLN A 2 8.29 14.42 -15.77
CA GLN A 2 8.49 14.49 -14.32
C GLN A 2 7.14 14.84 -13.69
N LEU A 3 6.68 13.99 -12.77
CA LEU A 3 5.49 14.25 -11.97
C LEU A 3 5.97 14.72 -10.59
N ASN A 4 5.54 15.91 -10.19
CA ASN A 4 5.74 16.37 -8.81
C ASN A 4 4.57 15.85 -7.99
N LEU A 5 4.84 14.91 -7.08
CA LEU A 5 3.86 14.33 -6.17
C LEU A 5 4.07 14.91 -4.79
N ASP A 6 2.98 15.32 -4.14
CA ASP A 6 3.02 15.66 -2.72
C ASP A 6 2.56 14.48 -1.83
N LYS A 7 2.57 14.69 -0.51
CA LYS A 7 2.11 13.67 0.45
C LYS A 7 0.65 13.25 0.25
N GLU A 8 -0.22 14.18 -0.12
CA GLU A 8 -1.64 13.89 -0.29
C GLU A 8 -1.88 13.08 -1.56
N ASP A 9 -1.17 13.38 -2.64
CA ASP A 9 -1.17 12.58 -3.86
C ASP A 9 -0.75 11.13 -3.56
N LEU A 10 0.35 10.94 -2.83
CA LEU A 10 0.83 9.60 -2.43
C LEU A 10 -0.23 8.86 -1.58
N ARG A 11 -0.85 9.53 -0.61
CA ARG A 11 -1.92 8.93 0.20
C ARG A 11 -3.10 8.49 -0.66
N ASN A 12 -3.52 9.32 -1.62
CA ASN A 12 -4.63 9.00 -2.51
C ASN A 12 -4.28 7.83 -3.44
N MET A 13 -3.05 7.77 -3.95
CA MET A 13 -2.56 6.64 -4.74
C MET A 13 -2.57 5.33 -3.92
N ILE A 14 -2.10 5.37 -2.67
CA ILE A 14 -2.10 4.21 -1.77
C ILE A 14 -3.53 3.77 -1.44
N LYS A 15 -4.45 4.70 -1.15
CA LYS A 15 -5.88 4.39 -0.93
C LYS A 15 -6.52 3.70 -2.11
N GLY A 16 -6.11 4.06 -3.33
CA GLY A 16 -6.54 3.40 -4.57
C GLY A 16 -5.92 2.01 -4.79
N CYS A 17 -4.88 1.64 -4.04
CA CYS A 17 -4.27 0.33 -4.13
C CYS A 17 -5.01 -0.70 -3.28
N ARG A 18 -5.06 -1.93 -3.80
CA ARG A 18 -5.45 -3.13 -3.04
C ARG A 18 -4.20 -4.01 -2.90
N PRO A 19 -3.50 -4.03 -1.76
CA PRO A 19 -2.32 -4.87 -1.61
C PRO A 19 -2.67 -6.35 -1.77
N ASN A 20 -1.77 -7.14 -2.36
CA ASN A 20 -1.89 -8.59 -2.41
C ASN A 20 -1.75 -9.18 -0.99
N TYR A 21 -2.41 -10.30 -0.72
CA TYR A 21 -2.35 -11.00 0.57
C TYR A 21 -0.92 -11.25 1.07
N SER A 22 0.01 -11.54 0.15
CA SER A 22 1.42 -11.80 0.48
C SER A 22 2.12 -10.66 1.21
N VAL A 23 1.66 -9.41 1.04
CA VAL A 23 2.27 -8.23 1.68
C VAL A 23 1.43 -7.65 2.81
N MET A 24 0.26 -8.20 3.12
CA MET A 24 -0.62 -7.68 4.19
C MET A 24 0.01 -7.80 5.58
N GLU A 25 0.88 -8.80 5.77
CA GLU A 25 1.64 -8.99 7.02
C GLU A 25 2.94 -8.16 7.06
N ASN A 26 3.26 -7.40 6.00
CA ASN A 26 4.37 -6.44 6.05
C ASN A 26 4.11 -5.43 7.18
N PRO A 27 5.08 -5.14 8.08
CA PRO A 27 4.87 -4.28 9.24
C PRO A 27 4.30 -2.90 8.91
N ILE A 28 4.73 -2.31 7.78
CA ILE A 28 4.28 -0.98 7.35
C ILE A 28 2.84 -1.07 6.84
N VAL A 29 2.54 -2.07 5.99
CA VAL A 29 1.18 -2.28 5.45
C VAL A 29 0.21 -2.54 6.60
N LYS A 30 0.54 -3.48 7.50
CA LYS A 30 -0.28 -3.86 8.65
C LYS A 30 -0.57 -2.71 9.62
N LYS A 31 0.35 -1.75 9.76
CA LYS A 31 0.13 -0.55 10.57
C LYS A 31 -0.89 0.41 9.93
N CYS A 32 -1.05 0.36 8.61
CA CYS A 32 -1.85 1.32 7.85
C CYS A 32 -3.29 0.86 7.56
N GLY A 33 -3.65 -0.38 7.90
CA GLY A 33 -5.00 -0.90 7.63
C GLY A 33 -5.20 -2.29 8.20
N HIS A 34 -6.28 -2.94 7.78
CA HIS A 34 -6.59 -4.30 8.16
C HIS A 34 -7.36 -5.00 7.05
N TYR A 35 -7.26 -6.34 7.03
CA TYR A 35 -8.06 -7.16 6.14
C TYR A 35 -9.47 -7.34 6.70
N VAL A 36 -10.48 -7.14 5.86
CA VAL A 36 -11.88 -7.43 6.15
C VAL A 36 -12.25 -8.66 5.34
N GLY A 37 -12.78 -9.68 6.02
CA GLY A 37 -13.22 -10.94 5.38
C GLY A 37 -14.70 -11.24 5.56
N GLY A 38 -15.20 -12.24 4.86
CA GLY A 38 -16.56 -12.76 4.99
C GLY A 38 -17.46 -12.37 3.81
N PHE A 39 -18.19 -11.25 3.92
CA PHE A 39 -19.07 -10.78 2.83
C PHE A 39 -18.31 -9.99 1.75
N LYS A 40 -17.16 -9.41 2.10
CA LYS A 40 -16.31 -8.65 1.19
C LYS A 40 -14.86 -8.84 1.61
N ASP A 41 -14.14 -9.62 0.81
CA ASP A 41 -12.74 -9.96 1.01
C ASP A 41 -11.85 -8.84 0.43
N GLU A 42 -11.48 -7.88 1.26
CA GLU A 42 -10.62 -6.77 0.83
C GLU A 42 -9.78 -6.15 1.96
N TRP A 43 -8.76 -5.42 1.54
CA TRP A 43 -7.98 -4.56 2.43
C TRP A 43 -8.70 -3.24 2.70
N SER A 44 -8.82 -2.86 3.97
CA SER A 44 -9.39 -1.60 4.43
C SER A 44 -8.31 -0.70 5.02
N TRP A 45 -8.09 0.46 4.42
CA TRP A 45 -7.14 1.46 4.89
C TRP A 45 -7.70 2.22 6.10
N ASN A 46 -6.87 2.47 7.11
CA ASN A 46 -7.26 3.31 8.24
C ASN A 46 -7.49 4.74 7.77
N TYR A 47 -8.56 5.41 8.22
CA TYR A 47 -8.92 6.76 7.75
C TYR A 47 -7.76 7.77 7.81
N ASN A 48 -6.95 7.70 8.87
CA ASN A 48 -5.82 8.60 9.14
C ASN A 48 -4.43 7.96 8.86
N PHE A 49 -4.32 6.90 8.05
CA PHE A 49 -3.01 6.30 7.81
C PHE A 49 -2.06 7.31 7.13
N GLY A 50 -0.77 7.20 7.44
CA GLY A 50 0.25 7.99 6.76
C GLY A 50 0.39 9.44 7.21
N ASN A 51 -0.33 9.88 8.26
CA ASN A 51 -0.14 11.22 8.83
C ASN A 51 1.24 11.41 9.45
N ASP A 52 1.75 10.37 10.11
CA ASP A 52 3.07 10.38 10.76
C ASP A 52 4.21 9.96 9.83
N PHE A 53 3.92 9.76 8.54
CA PHE A 53 4.89 9.24 7.58
C PHE A 53 5.57 10.39 6.83
N SER A 54 6.86 10.21 6.55
CA SER A 54 7.60 10.98 5.54
C SER A 54 7.09 10.65 4.13
N GLU A 55 7.45 11.50 3.15
CA GLU A 55 7.15 11.22 1.73
C GLU A 55 7.81 9.93 1.25
N GLU A 56 9.04 9.67 1.71
CA GLU A 56 9.79 8.46 1.38
C GLU A 56 9.08 7.20 1.91
N GLU A 57 8.59 7.22 3.16
CA GLU A 57 7.85 6.10 3.72
C GLU A 57 6.51 5.86 3.00
N LEU A 58 5.81 6.92 2.62
CA LEU A 58 4.59 6.82 1.80
C LEU A 58 4.90 6.23 0.43
N TYR A 59 5.97 6.68 -0.22
CA TYR A 59 6.41 6.16 -1.50
C TYR A 59 6.80 4.68 -1.41
N ASN A 60 7.53 4.29 -0.37
CA ASN A 60 7.88 2.89 -0.11
C ASN A 60 6.64 2.01 0.10
N LEU A 61 5.67 2.49 0.89
CA LEU A 61 4.38 1.80 1.07
C LEU A 61 3.65 1.63 -0.26
N TYR A 62 3.57 2.70 -1.07
CA TYR A 62 2.99 2.65 -2.41
C TYR A 62 3.67 1.58 -3.28
N MET A 63 5.01 1.55 -3.30
CA MET A 63 5.77 0.59 -4.11
C MET A 63 5.56 -0.86 -3.65
N ILE A 64 5.48 -1.11 -2.34
CA ILE A 64 5.12 -2.43 -1.79
C ILE A 64 3.74 -2.84 -2.32
N CYS A 65 2.73 -1.98 -2.17
CA CYS A 65 1.37 -2.30 -2.62
C CYS A 65 1.28 -2.49 -4.13
N LYS A 66 1.88 -1.61 -4.92
CA LYS A 66 1.90 -1.65 -6.38
C LYS A 66 2.55 -2.92 -6.91
N ASN A 67 3.71 -3.28 -6.37
CA ASN A 67 4.49 -4.41 -6.85
C ASN A 67 4.01 -5.74 -6.30
N SER A 68 3.15 -5.75 -5.26
CA SER A 68 2.64 -6.98 -4.65
C SER A 68 1.85 -7.89 -5.58
N TRP A 69 1.41 -7.40 -6.74
CA TRP A 69 0.73 -8.18 -7.78
C TRP A 69 1.66 -8.67 -8.90
N ASN A 70 2.88 -8.15 -8.96
CA ASN A 70 3.85 -8.57 -9.96
C ASN A 70 4.55 -9.83 -9.44
N ILE A 71 4.19 -10.98 -9.99
CA ILE A 71 4.90 -12.24 -9.75
C ILE A 71 6.28 -12.11 -10.40
N ILE A 72 7.35 -11.97 -9.61
CA ILE A 72 8.70 -12.22 -10.11
C ILE A 72 8.84 -13.74 -10.14
N ILE A 73 8.63 -14.33 -11.31
CA ILE A 73 9.07 -15.70 -11.57
C ILE A 73 10.60 -15.61 -11.63
N VAL A 74 11.26 -15.79 -10.50
CA VAL A 74 12.69 -16.13 -10.50
C VAL A 74 12.75 -17.58 -10.93
N ALA A 75 12.99 -17.80 -12.22
CA ALA A 75 13.42 -19.09 -12.71
C ALA A 75 14.85 -19.32 -12.21
N GLU A 76 15.02 -20.31 -11.33
CA GLU A 76 16.32 -20.90 -11.00
C GLU A 76 16.81 -21.81 -12.14
#